data_AF-A0A0S7WXC1-F1
#
_entry.id   AF-A0A0S7WXC1-F1
#
_cell.length_a   1.000
_cell.length_b   1.000
_cell.length_c   1.000
_cell.angle_alpha   90.00
_cell.angle_beta   90.00
_cell.angle_gamma   90.00
#
_symmetry.space_group_name_H-M   'P 1'
#
loop_
_entity.id
_entity.type
_entity.pdbx_description
1 polymer ?
#
loop_
_entity_poly.entity_id
_entity_poly.type
_entity_poly.pdbx_seq_one_letter_code
_entity_poly.pdbx_strand_id
1 'polypeptide(L)'
;MPKFTIFEIFIIVHLIMDFIFQRQWEAAKKNKDWRALAFHCFIYTIGFVPVFWFLRISFWWLLLLFLSHFVIDNQKIVQWLLEKLKGYKQNKTNQSLWTLLYIGVDQTLHLIILLIIAGLA
;
A
#
# COMPACT_ATOMS: atom_id res chain seq x y z
N MET A 1 -3.00 -15.98 23.48
CA MET A 1 -2.11 -15.32 22.50
C MET A 1 -2.78 -15.40 21.13
N PRO A 2 -2.76 -14.34 20.31
CA PRO A 2 -3.24 -14.46 18.93
C PRO A 2 -2.45 -15.59 18.25
N LYS A 3 -3.14 -16.47 17.50
CA LYS A 3 -2.50 -17.54 16.73
C LYS A 3 -1.65 -17.01 15.57
N PHE A 4 -1.82 -15.72 15.25
CA PHE A 4 -1.18 -15.01 14.16
C PHE A 4 -0.24 -13.93 14.70
N THR A 5 0.86 -13.72 13.98
CA THR A 5 1.79 -12.61 14.18
C THR A 5 1.15 -11.27 13.83
N ILE A 6 1.69 -10.17 14.36
CA ILE A 6 1.25 -8.81 14.03
C ILE A 6 1.37 -8.55 12.52
N PHE A 7 2.46 -9.01 11.92
CA PHE A 7 2.69 -8.87 10.48
C PHE A 7 1.63 -9.59 9.64
N GLU A 8 1.28 -10.84 9.98
CA GLU A 8 0.21 -11.57 9.28
C GLU A 8 -1.14 -10.84 9.38
N ILE A 9 -1.48 -10.31 10.56
CA ILE A 9 -2.70 -9.52 10.74
C ILE A 9 -2.66 -8.27 9.86
N PHE A 10 -1.53 -7.56 9.83
CA PHE A 10 -1.37 -6.36 9.01
C PHE A 10 -1.50 -6.65 7.51
N ILE A 11 -0.96 -7.76 7.02
CA ILE A 11 -1.13 -8.19 5.63
C ILE A 11 -2.61 -8.36 5.30
N ILE A 12 -3.37 -9.04 6.15
CA ILE A 12 -4.80 -9.28 5.89
C ILE A 12 -5.57 -7.96 5.86
N VAL A 13 -5.32 -7.06 6.81
CA VAL A 13 -5.96 -5.72 6.81
C VAL A 13 -5.57 -4.94 5.55
N HIS A 14 -4.29 -4.95 5.16
CA HIS A 14 -3.81 -4.30 3.96
C HIS A 14 -4.54 -4.82 2.71
N LEU A 15 -4.60 -6.13 2.50
CA LEU A 15 -5.28 -6.73 1.36
C LEU A 15 -6.78 -6.38 1.33
N ILE A 16 -7.43 -6.41 2.49
CA ILE A 16 -8.85 -6.02 2.61
C ILE A 16 -9.02 -4.55 2.20
N MET A 17 -8.23 -3.65 2.77
CA MET A 17 -8.40 -2.22 2.53
C MET A 17 -8.00 -1.80 1.11
N ASP A 18 -6.94 -2.37 0.57
CA ASP A 18 -6.35 -1.97 -0.71
C ASP A 18 -7.01 -2.66 -1.92
N PHE A 19 -7.51 -3.89 -1.77
CA PHE A 19 -8.20 -4.59 -2.88
C PHE A 19 -9.73 -4.61 -2.75
N ILE A 20 -10.28 -4.81 -1.54
CA ILE A 20 -11.73 -4.96 -1.37
C ILE A 20 -12.39 -3.58 -1.24
N PHE A 21 -11.82 -2.68 -0.45
CA PHE A 21 -12.40 -1.36 -0.21
C PHE A 21 -11.98 -0.28 -1.21
N GLN A 22 -10.92 -0.49 -2.00
CA GLN A 22 -10.51 0.45 -3.04
C GLN A 22 -11.54 0.48 -4.18
N ARG A 23 -12.09 1.66 -4.46
CA ARG A 23 -13.10 1.84 -5.52
C ARG A 23 -12.46 2.15 -6.86
N GLN A 24 -13.18 1.86 -7.93
CA GLN A 24 -12.73 2.06 -9.31
C GLN A 24 -12.22 3.50 -9.57
N TRP A 25 -12.90 4.52 -9.03
CA TRP A 25 -12.52 5.91 -9.26
C TRP A 25 -11.20 6.28 -8.56
N GLU A 26 -10.89 5.65 -7.42
CA GLU A 26 -9.60 5.81 -6.72
C GLU A 26 -8.49 5.18 -7.56
N ALA A 27 -8.68 3.92 -7.98
CA ALA A 27 -7.72 3.20 -8.82
C ALA A 27 -7.45 3.93 -10.15
N ALA A 28 -8.48 4.50 -10.78
CA ALA A 28 -8.35 5.18 -12.07
C ALA A 28 -7.75 6.59 -11.98
N LYS A 29 -7.84 7.26 -10.81
CA LYS A 29 -7.49 8.68 -10.68
C LYS A 29 -6.37 8.96 -9.68
N LYS A 30 -5.93 8.01 -8.84
CA LYS A 30 -4.93 8.28 -7.78
C LYS A 30 -3.60 8.85 -8.27
N ASN A 31 -3.24 8.65 -9.53
CA ASN A 31 -2.04 9.23 -10.15
C ASN A 31 -2.24 10.61 -10.79
N LYS A 32 -3.48 11.11 -10.90
CA LYS A 32 -3.83 12.39 -11.55
C LYS A 32 -4.58 13.34 -10.62
N ASP A 33 -5.23 12.81 -9.60
CA ASP A 33 -6.04 13.55 -8.64
C ASP A 33 -5.58 13.23 -7.21
N TRP A 34 -4.91 14.20 -6.59
CA TRP A 34 -4.42 14.09 -5.22
C TRP A 34 -5.55 13.88 -4.20
N ARG A 35 -6.79 14.28 -4.52
CA ARG A 35 -7.96 14.06 -3.64
C ARG A 35 -8.36 12.60 -3.64
N ALA A 36 -8.31 11.95 -4.81
CA ALA A 36 -8.54 10.51 -4.93
C ALA A 36 -7.51 9.73 -4.13
N LEU A 37 -6.23 10.11 -4.25
CA LEU A 37 -5.13 9.50 -3.50
C LEU A 37 -5.29 9.71 -1.99
N ALA A 38 -5.54 10.94 -1.54
CA ALA A 38 -5.71 11.26 -0.12
C ALA A 38 -6.91 10.51 0.49
N PHE A 39 -8.02 10.46 -0.23
CA PHE A 39 -9.21 9.72 0.20
C PHE A 39 -8.92 8.22 0.34
N HIS A 40 -8.23 7.63 -0.63
CA HIS A 40 -7.82 6.23 -0.58
C HIS A 40 -6.93 5.94 0.63
N CYS A 41 -5.88 6.74 0.84
CA CYS A 41 -4.99 6.61 1.99
C CYS A 41 -5.73 6.77 3.32
N PHE A 42 -6.74 7.63 3.36
CA PHE A 42 -7.57 7.85 4.54
C PHE A 42 -8.43 6.62 4.87
N ILE A 43 -9.16 6.07 3.88
CA ILE A 43 -9.93 4.83 4.07
C ILE A 43 -9.01 3.69 4.45
N TYR A 44 -7.87 3.54 3.77
CA TYR A 44 -6.86 2.54 4.07
C TYR A 44 -6.42 2.61 5.55
N THR A 45 -6.04 3.80 6.01
CA THR A 45 -5.55 4.02 7.39
C THR A 45 -6.63 3.77 8.43
N ILE A 46 -7.89 4.13 8.15
CA ILE A 46 -9.03 3.85 9.05
C ILE A 46 -9.19 2.34 9.29
N GLY A 47 -8.97 1.51 8.28
CA GLY A 47 -9.07 0.05 8.42
C GLY A 47 -8.10 -0.53 9.46
N PHE A 48 -6.98 0.14 9.73
CA PHE A 48 -6.00 -0.29 10.74
C PHE A 48 -6.34 0.16 12.17
N VAL A 49 -7.24 1.13 12.36
CA VAL A 49 -7.58 1.68 13.70
C VAL A 49 -8.09 0.59 14.67
N PRO A 50 -9.05 -0.28 14.30
CA PRO A 50 -9.53 -1.33 15.22
C PRO A 50 -8.43 -2.33 15.59
N VAL A 51 -7.54 -2.64 14.65
CA VAL A 51 -6.42 -3.57 14.87
C VAL A 51 -5.39 -2.98 15.82
N PHE A 52 -5.02 -1.71 15.61
CA PHE A 52 -4.06 -1.04 16.50
C PHE A 52 -4.62 -0.88 17.91
N TRP A 53 -5.91 -0.57 18.04
CA TRP A 53 -6.59 -0.51 19.33
C TRP A 53 -6.55 -1.86 20.05
N PHE A 54 -6.94 -2.94 19.35
CA PHE A 54 -6.99 -4.29 19.93
C PHE A 54 -5.60 -4.82 20.32
N LEU A 55 -4.59 -4.56 19.49
CA LEU A 55 -3.20 -4.98 19.71
C LEU A 55 -2.41 -4.03 20.63
N ARG A 56 -3.02 -2.92 21.07
CA ARG A 56 -2.39 -1.86 21.88
C ARG A 56 -1.14 -1.24 21.23
N ILE A 57 -1.14 -1.14 19.91
CA ILE A 57 -0.07 -0.54 19.12
C ILE A 57 -0.25 0.99 19.14
N SER A 58 0.87 1.72 19.23
CA SER A 58 0.84 3.17 19.23
C SER A 58 0.22 3.75 17.95
N PHE A 59 -0.74 4.66 18.09
CA PHE A 59 -1.39 5.32 16.96
C PHE A 59 -0.46 6.25 16.16
N TRP A 60 0.72 6.57 16.67
CA TRP A 60 1.75 7.26 15.89
C TRP A 60 2.12 6.50 14.60
N TRP A 61 2.06 5.17 14.62
CA TRP A 61 2.32 4.34 13.44
C TRP A 61 1.25 4.48 12.34
N LEU A 62 0.03 4.95 12.67
CA LEU A 62 -1.01 5.23 11.66
C LEU A 62 -0.61 6.42 10.78
N LEU A 63 0.10 7.41 11.34
CA LEU A 63 0.62 8.53 10.55
C LEU A 63 1.69 8.03 9.56
N LEU A 64 2.58 7.13 10.01
CA LEU A 64 3.57 6.52 9.12
C LEU A 64 2.90 5.71 8.01
N LEU A 65 1.90 4.88 8.35
CA LEU A 65 1.10 4.13 7.36
C LEU A 65 0.48 5.05 6.31
N PHE A 66 -0.20 6.11 6.75
CA PHE A 66 -0.83 7.07 5.84
C PHE A 66 0.19 7.71 4.89
N LEU A 67 1.30 8.23 5.43
CA LEU A 67 2.32 8.93 4.65
C LEU A 67 3.04 7.99 3.68
N SER A 68 3.40 6.78 4.12
CA SER A 68 4.04 5.81 3.26
C SER A 68 3.12 5.37 2.13
N HIS A 69 1.83 5.11 2.44
CA HIS A 69 0.84 4.70 1.44
C HIS A 69 0.67 5.81 0.40
N PHE A 70 0.52 7.06 0.84
CA PHE A 70 0.41 8.22 -0.04
C PHE A 70 1.62 8.37 -0.97
N VAL A 71 2.83 8.14 -0.47
CA VAL A 71 4.07 8.25 -1.26
C VAL A 71 4.20 7.12 -2.29
N ILE A 72 3.88 5.88 -1.90
CA ILE A 72 3.96 4.71 -2.79
C ILE A 72 2.87 4.79 -3.87
N ASP A 73 1.63 5.05 -3.47
CA ASP A 73 0.45 5.09 -4.36
C ASP A 73 0.42 6.28 -5.33
N ASN A 74 1.27 7.29 -5.11
CA ASN A 74 1.53 8.32 -6.12
C ASN A 74 2.28 7.77 -7.34
N GLN A 75 2.61 6.47 -7.38
CA GLN A 75 3.08 5.73 -8.54
C GLN A 75 4.50 6.07 -9.04
N LYS A 76 5.05 7.22 -8.65
CA LYS A 76 6.36 7.71 -9.12
C LYS A 76 7.51 6.78 -8.74
N ILE A 77 7.53 6.31 -7.49
CA ILE A 77 8.59 5.40 -7.01
C ILE A 77 8.48 4.05 -7.70
N VAL A 78 7.26 3.50 -7.84
CA VAL A 78 7.02 2.22 -8.53
C VAL A 78 7.46 2.28 -9.99
N GLN A 79 7.08 3.35 -10.71
CA GLN A 79 7.50 3.55 -12.11
C GLN A 79 9.02 3.69 -12.21
N TRP A 80 9.63 4.46 -11.31
CA TRP A 80 11.09 4.61 -11.27
C TRP A 80 11.80 3.27 -11.04
N LEU A 81 11.32 2.43 -10.11
CA LEU A 81 11.89 1.10 -9.87
C LEU A 81 11.76 0.20 -11.10
N LEU A 82 10.60 0.20 -11.76
CA LEU A 82 10.40 -0.61 -12.96
C LEU A 82 11.30 -0.17 -14.11
N GLU A 83 11.38 1.14 -14.36
CA GLU A 83 12.09 1.68 -15.51
C GLU A 83 13.61 1.76 -15.33
N LYS A 84 14.06 2.16 -14.13
CA LYS A 84 15.48 2.42 -13.86
C LYS A 84 16.19 1.23 -13.25
N LEU A 85 15.54 0.55 -12.29
CA LEU A 85 16.17 -0.59 -11.63
C LEU A 85 15.95 -1.89 -12.42
N LYS A 86 14.72 -2.15 -12.88
CA LYS A 86 14.39 -3.38 -13.62
C LYS A 86 14.48 -3.26 -15.14
N GLY A 87 14.57 -2.05 -15.69
CA GLY A 87 14.72 -1.81 -17.13
C GLY A 87 13.46 -2.06 -17.98
N TYR A 88 12.29 -2.28 -17.37
CA TYR A 88 11.03 -2.43 -18.09
C TYR A 88 10.50 -1.04 -18.47
N LYS A 89 10.15 -0.84 -19.74
CA LYS A 89 9.51 0.40 -20.21
C LYS A 89 8.07 0.11 -20.58
N GLN A 90 7.15 0.91 -20.06
CA GLN A 90 5.71 0.73 -20.29
C GLN A 90 5.34 0.58 -21.77
N ASN A 91 5.98 1.33 -22.67
CA ASN A 91 5.70 1.30 -24.10
C ASN A 91 6.35 0.15 -24.89
N LYS A 92 7.26 -0.60 -24.27
CA LYS A 92 7.96 -1.73 -24.91
C LYS A 92 7.59 -3.08 -24.31
N THR A 93 7.00 -3.08 -23.12
CA THR A 93 6.61 -4.29 -22.41
C THR A 93 5.17 -4.66 -22.72
N ASN A 94 4.89 -5.96 -22.81
CA ASN A 94 3.52 -6.46 -22.91
C ASN A 94 2.66 -5.86 -21.78
N GLN A 95 1.47 -5.37 -22.11
CA GLN A 95 0.61 -4.64 -21.17
C GLN A 95 0.23 -5.48 -19.93
N SER A 96 -0.06 -6.76 -20.11
CA SER A 96 -0.42 -7.66 -19.01
C SER A 96 0.78 -7.90 -18.09
N LEU A 97 1.97 -8.12 -18.67
CA LEU A 97 3.20 -8.25 -17.89
C LEU A 97 3.55 -6.96 -17.14
N TRP A 98 3.43 -5.81 -17.81
CA TRP A 98 3.65 -4.50 -17.17
C TRP A 98 2.72 -4.33 -15.97
N THR A 99 1.43 -4.63 -16.14
CA THR A 99 0.42 -4.48 -15.08
C THR A 99 0.71 -5.40 -13.90
N LEU A 100 1.09 -6.67 -14.15
CA LEU A 100 1.46 -7.62 -13.12
C LEU A 100 2.70 -7.17 -12.34
N LEU A 101 3.75 -6.73 -13.04
CA LEU A 101 4.97 -6.22 -12.41
C LEU A 101 4.70 -4.94 -11.62
N TYR A 102 3.82 -4.09 -12.13
CA TYR A 102 3.40 -2.85 -11.51
C TYR A 102 2.73 -3.10 -10.16
N ILE A 103 1.69 -3.94 -10.15
CA ILE A 103 1.00 -4.33 -8.91
C ILE A 103 1.99 -5.06 -7.98
N GLY A 104 2.79 -5.99 -8.50
CA GLY A 104 3.72 -6.75 -7.67
C GLY A 104 4.76 -5.87 -6.94
N VAL A 105 5.36 -4.90 -7.64
CA VAL A 105 6.32 -3.97 -7.02
C VAL A 105 5.64 -3.04 -6.04
N ASP A 106 4.49 -2.48 -6.40
CA ASP A 106 3.68 -1.64 -5.54
C ASP A 106 3.33 -2.32 -4.21
N GLN A 107 2.75 -3.52 -4.27
CA GLN A 107 2.36 -4.29 -3.09
C GLN A 107 3.58 -4.71 -2.25
N THR A 108 4.72 -5.04 -2.90
CA THR A 108 5.96 -5.36 -2.17
C THR A 108 6.43 -4.17 -1.32
N LEU A 109 6.36 -2.94 -1.83
CA LEU A 109 6.74 -1.76 -1.06
C LEU A 109 5.83 -1.55 0.15
N HIS A 110 4.52 -1.74 -0.02
CA HIS A 110 3.57 -1.68 1.10
C HIS A 110 3.89 -2.73 2.17
N LEU A 111 4.15 -3.98 1.77
CA LEU A 111 4.52 -5.06 2.69
C LEU A 111 5.81 -4.77 3.46
N ILE A 112 6.81 -4.12 2.84
CA ILE A 112 8.04 -3.70 3.53
C ILE A 112 7.72 -2.71 4.65
N ILE A 113 6.83 -1.74 4.41
CA ILE A 113 6.41 -0.80 5.45
C ILE A 113 5.68 -1.53 6.58
N LEU A 114 4.76 -2.44 6.26
CA LEU A 114 4.06 -3.22 7.27
C LEU A 114 5.03 -4.05 8.12
N LEU A 115 6.07 -4.61 7.51
CA LEU A 115 7.11 -5.35 8.21
C LEU A 115 7.90 -4.45 9.18
N ILE A 116 8.29 -3.26 8.73
CA ILE A 116 8.99 -2.28 9.57
C ILE A 116 8.12 -1.89 10.77
N ILE A 117 6.85 -1.58 10.54
CA ILE A 117 5.94 -1.20 11.62
C ILE A 117 5.72 -2.38 12.55
N ALA A 118 5.42 -3.58 12.04
CA ALA A 118 5.21 -4.77 12.87
C ALA A 118 6.44 -5.14 13.70
N GLY A 119 7.66 -4.85 13.22
CA GLY A 119 8.91 -5.08 13.95
C GLY A 119 9.26 -4.02 14.99
N LEU A 120 8.67 -2.82 14.91
CA LEU A 120 8.95 -1.69 15.79
C LEU A 120 7.77 -1.29 16.70
N ALA A 121 6.59 -1.90 16.48
CA ALA A 121 5.34 -1.62 17.15
C ALA A 121 5.18 -2.27 18.53
#